data_AF-A0A2N0AG13-F1
#
_entry.id   AF-A0A2N0AG13-F1
#
_cell.length_a   1.000
_cell.length_b   1.000
_cell.length_c   1.000
_cell.angle_alpha   90.00
_cell.angle_beta   90.00
_cell.angle_gamma   90.00
#
_symmetry.space_group_name_H-M   'P 1'
#
loop_
_entity.id
_entity.type
_entity.pdbx_description
1 polymer ?
#
loop_
_entity_poly.entity_id
_entity_poly.type
_entity_poly.pdbx_seq_one_letter_code
_entity_poly.pdbx_strand_id
1 'polypeptide(L)'
;MKISFYLLFSFFLICSLSNCKKSITKQLDDLLENKSHFQSAIFCEKNKTLLVERKDDCDKVTQMAKEEIDTILNRKLDLGIAPVIVEKNKGKEIEALLQIHTRLGIRYWEIWKANVILE
;
A
#
# COMPACT_ATOMS: atom_id res chain seq x y z
N MET A 1 -12.43 -36.45 36.79
CA MET A 1 -11.42 -35.38 36.58
C MET A 1 -10.54 -35.50 35.32
N LYS A 2 -10.45 -36.65 34.64
CA LYS A 2 -9.60 -36.78 33.43
C LYS A 2 -10.21 -36.17 32.15
N ILE A 3 -11.53 -36.22 31.99
CA ILE A 3 -12.25 -35.73 30.79
C ILE A 3 -12.17 -34.20 30.65
N SER A 4 -12.19 -33.47 31.78
CA SER A 4 -12.08 -32.00 31.78
C SER A 4 -10.69 -31.52 31.30
N PHE A 5 -9.64 -32.29 31.58
CA PHE A 5 -8.27 -31.95 31.16
C PHE A 5 -8.05 -32.11 29.65
N TYR A 6 -8.70 -33.12 29.04
CA TYR A 6 -8.66 -33.32 27.57
C TYR A 6 -9.41 -32.23 26.80
N LEU A 7 -10.52 -31.72 27.34
CA LEU A 7 -11.28 -30.63 26.71
C LEU A 7 -10.52 -29.30 26.75
N LEU A 8 -9.84 -28.99 27.86
CA LEU A 8 -8.98 -27.80 27.97
C LEU A 8 -7.76 -27.89 27.04
N PHE A 9 -7.17 -29.08 26.87
CA PHE A 9 -6.03 -29.29 25.96
C PHE A 9 -6.43 -29.18 24.47
N SER A 10 -7.62 -29.69 24.11
CA SER A 10 -8.19 -29.53 22.77
C SER A 10 -8.45 -28.05 22.43
N PHE A 11 -8.98 -27.28 23.38
CA PHE A 11 -9.21 -25.84 23.19
C PHE A 11 -7.90 -25.05 22.99
N PHE A 12 -6.82 -25.43 23.69
CA PHE A 12 -5.52 -24.79 23.57
C PHE A 12 -4.82 -25.07 22.22
N LEU A 13 -5.02 -26.26 21.65
CA LEU A 13 -4.53 -26.63 20.32
C LEU A 13 -5.26 -25.88 19.18
N ILE A 14 -6.56 -25.61 19.34
CA ILE A 14 -7.34 -24.87 18.35
C ILE A 14 -6.94 -23.38 18.32
N CYS A 15 -6.63 -22.78 19.47
CA CYS A 15 -6.18 -21.38 19.55
C CYS A 15 -4.74 -21.14 19.06
N SER A 16 -3.89 -22.18 19.00
CA SER A 16 -2.50 -22.04 18.56
C SER A 16 -2.36 -22.08 17.03
N LEU A 17 -3.32 -22.67 16.30
CA LEU A 17 -3.32 -22.73 14.83
C LEU A 17 -3.85 -21.46 14.16
N SER A 18 -4.59 -20.60 14.88
CA SER A 18 -5.21 -19.39 14.31
C SER A 18 -4.25 -18.21 14.09
N ASN A 19 -2.96 -18.34 14.43
CA ASN A 19 -1.96 -17.28 14.29
C ASN A 19 -0.98 -17.45 13.10
N CYS A 20 -1.27 -18.33 12.13
CA CYS A 20 -0.49 -18.39 10.89
C CYS A 20 -0.75 -17.15 10.02
N LYS A 21 0.09 -16.11 10.15
CA LYS A 21 0.13 -15.00 9.19
C LYS A 21 0.61 -15.52 7.83
N LYS A 22 -0.07 -15.10 6.75
CA LYS A 22 0.37 -15.35 5.37
C LYS A 22 1.81 -14.84 5.17
N SER A 23 2.60 -15.50 4.33
CA SER A 23 3.94 -15.03 3.97
C SER A 23 3.87 -13.64 3.30
N ILE A 24 4.94 -12.86 3.39
CA ILE A 24 5.04 -11.52 2.78
C ILE A 24 4.86 -11.59 1.26
N THR A 25 5.40 -12.64 0.62
CA THR A 25 5.21 -12.87 -0.82
C THR A 25 3.75 -13.12 -1.19
N LYS A 26 3.04 -13.95 -0.42
CA LYS A 26 1.62 -14.22 -0.65
C LYS A 26 0.74 -13.01 -0.36
N GLN A 27 1.12 -12.20 0.63
CA GLN A 27 0.47 -10.91 0.86
C GLN A 27 0.67 -9.95 -0.31
N LEU A 28 1.87 -9.92 -0.93
CA LEU A 28 2.11 -9.14 -2.13
C LEU A 28 1.22 -9.63 -3.30
N ASP A 29 1.12 -10.94 -3.53
CA ASP A 29 0.27 -11.50 -4.57
C ASP A 29 -1.20 -11.07 -4.39
N ASP A 30 -1.72 -11.19 -3.17
CA ASP A 30 -3.09 -10.75 -2.84
C ASP A 30 -3.29 -9.24 -3.15
N LEU A 31 -2.28 -8.40 -2.89
CA LEU A 31 -2.31 -6.96 -3.16
C LEU A 31 -2.26 -6.66 -4.66
N LEU A 32 -1.43 -7.37 -5.42
CA LEU A 32 -1.28 -7.18 -6.87
C LEU A 32 -2.58 -7.50 -7.62
N GLU A 33 -3.36 -8.47 -7.14
CA GLU A 33 -4.62 -8.87 -7.75
C GLU A 33 -5.79 -7.97 -7.35
N ASN A 34 -5.86 -7.55 -6.08
CA ASN A 34 -7.11 -7.05 -5.50
C ASN A 34 -7.06 -5.60 -5.02
N LYS A 35 -5.88 -4.97 -4.96
CA LYS A 35 -5.68 -3.65 -4.36
C LYS A 35 -5.12 -2.62 -5.34
N SER A 36 -5.13 -1.36 -4.92
CA SER A 36 -4.56 -0.27 -5.71
C SER A 36 -3.04 -0.42 -5.86
N HIS A 37 -2.49 0.12 -6.94
CA HIS A 37 -1.04 0.18 -7.15
C HIS A 37 -0.35 0.99 -6.04
N PHE A 38 -1.04 1.97 -5.42
CA PHE A 38 -0.53 2.70 -4.25
C PHE A 38 -0.35 1.80 -3.04
N GLN A 39 -1.36 0.99 -2.70
CA GLN A 39 -1.26 0.06 -1.56
C GLN A 39 -0.15 -0.98 -1.78
N SER A 40 -0.03 -1.48 -3.01
CA SER A 40 1.04 -2.42 -3.39
C SER A 40 2.42 -1.78 -3.30
N ALA A 41 2.58 -0.56 -3.81
CA ALA A 41 3.85 0.18 -3.75
C ALA A 41 4.25 0.54 -2.30
N ILE A 42 3.28 0.94 -1.47
CA ILE A 42 3.49 1.16 -0.03
C ILE A 42 3.97 -0.12 0.65
N PHE A 43 3.33 -1.25 0.36
CA PHE A 43 3.71 -2.53 0.93
C PHE A 43 5.12 -2.93 0.51
N CYS A 44 5.46 -2.75 -0.76
CA CYS A 44 6.79 -3.00 -1.29
C CYS A 44 7.86 -2.18 -0.58
N GLU A 45 7.66 -0.87 -0.42
CA GLU A 45 8.68 -0.03 0.24
C GLU A 45 8.83 -0.39 1.74
N LYS A 46 7.73 -0.73 2.43
CA LYS A 46 7.78 -1.19 3.83
C LYS A 46 8.50 -2.53 4.02
N ASN A 47 8.45 -3.40 3.02
CA ASN A 47 8.98 -4.77 3.10
C ASN A 47 10.15 -5.00 2.13
N LYS A 48 10.81 -3.93 1.69
CA LYS A 48 11.82 -3.93 0.62
C LYS A 48 12.95 -4.94 0.83
N THR A 49 13.38 -5.12 2.07
CA THR A 49 14.43 -6.08 2.43
C THR A 49 13.97 -7.54 2.39
N LEU A 50 12.66 -7.78 2.46
CA LEU A 50 12.04 -9.12 2.45
C LEU A 50 11.52 -9.52 1.07
N LEU A 51 11.43 -8.57 0.14
CA LEU A 51 10.88 -8.75 -1.21
C LEU A 51 11.96 -8.64 -2.30
N VAL A 52 13.21 -8.97 -1.97
CA VAL A 52 14.35 -8.86 -2.91
C VAL A 52 14.10 -9.66 -4.19
N GLU A 53 13.55 -10.86 -4.07
CA GLU A 53 13.22 -11.74 -5.21
C GLU A 53 11.99 -11.27 -6.02
N ARG A 54 11.22 -10.33 -5.49
CA ARG A 54 10.02 -9.76 -6.11
C ARG A 54 10.23 -8.28 -6.49
N LYS A 55 11.49 -7.89 -6.67
CA LYS A 55 11.87 -6.51 -6.99
C LYS A 55 11.16 -5.99 -8.24
N ASP A 56 11.07 -6.79 -9.30
CA ASP A 56 10.48 -6.36 -10.56
C ASP A 56 8.98 -6.04 -10.41
N ASP A 57 8.24 -6.83 -9.63
CA ASP A 57 6.84 -6.55 -9.31
C ASP A 57 6.72 -5.25 -8.52
N CYS A 58 7.59 -5.05 -7.53
CA CYS A 58 7.62 -3.83 -6.73
C CYS A 58 7.98 -2.59 -7.56
N ASP A 59 8.94 -2.70 -8.46
CA ASP A 59 9.33 -1.62 -9.36
C ASP A 59 8.19 -1.29 -10.33
N LYS A 60 7.50 -2.31 -10.85
CA LYS A 60 6.33 -2.15 -11.73
C LYS A 60 5.19 -1.41 -11.04
N VAL A 61 4.77 -1.83 -9.85
CA VAL A 61 3.69 -1.12 -9.13
C VAL A 61 4.07 0.29 -8.72
N THR A 62 5.34 0.50 -8.38
CA THR A 62 5.86 1.84 -8.07
C THR A 62 5.82 2.74 -9.30
N GLN A 63 6.17 2.21 -10.47
CA GLN A 63 6.10 2.95 -11.73
C GLN A 63 4.66 3.28 -12.11
N MET A 64 3.71 2.34 -11.95
CA MET A 64 2.28 2.61 -12.19
C MET A 64 1.74 3.70 -11.25
N ALA A 65 2.08 3.63 -9.95
CA ALA A 65 1.70 4.66 -8.98
C ALA A 65 2.27 6.04 -9.34
N LYS A 66 3.52 6.08 -9.82
CA LYS A 66 4.15 7.31 -10.30
C LYS A 66 3.44 7.89 -11.52
N GLU A 67 3.15 7.07 -12.53
CA GLU A 67 2.45 7.51 -13.74
C GLU A 67 1.06 8.08 -13.43
N GLU A 68 0.38 7.49 -12.45
CA GLU A 68 -0.91 7.98 -11.99
C GLU A 68 -0.80 9.33 -11.28
N ILE A 69 0.21 9.53 -10.42
CA ILE A 69 0.50 10.84 -9.80
C ILE A 69 0.84 11.87 -10.87
N ASP A 70 1.71 11.54 -11.82
CA ASP A 70 2.07 12.41 -12.95
C ASP A 70 0.82 12.81 -13.74
N THR A 71 -0.08 11.86 -14.01
CA THR A 71 -1.35 12.13 -14.70
C THR A 71 -2.24 13.09 -13.92
N ILE A 72 -2.39 12.90 -12.60
CA ILE A 72 -3.19 13.78 -11.74
C ILE A 72 -2.60 15.19 -11.75
N LEU A 73 -1.28 15.31 -11.58
CA LEU A 73 -0.61 16.61 -11.52
C LEU A 73 -0.59 17.30 -12.89
N ASN A 74 -0.51 16.57 -13.99
CA ASN A 74 -0.57 17.16 -15.33
C ASN A 74 -1.96 17.73 -15.66
N ARG A 75 -3.05 17.16 -15.10
CA ARG A 75 -4.39 17.78 -15.22
C ARG A 75 -4.44 19.20 -14.65
N LYS A 76 -3.54 19.56 -13.73
CA LYS A 76 -3.39 20.94 -13.26
C LYS A 76 -2.99 21.89 -14.39
N LEU A 77 -2.10 21.45 -15.29
CA LEU A 77 -1.67 22.25 -16.44
C LEU A 77 -2.87 22.58 -17.34
N ASP A 78 -3.78 21.63 -17.52
CA ASP A 78 -5.02 21.82 -18.30
C ASP A 78 -6.03 22.74 -17.60
N LEU A 79 -6.09 22.68 -16.26
CA LEU A 79 -7.01 23.48 -15.43
C LEU A 79 -6.50 24.90 -15.12
N GLY A 80 -5.23 25.20 -15.47
CA GLY A 80 -4.58 26.47 -15.18
C GLY A 80 -4.49 26.75 -13.67
N ILE A 81 -5.29 27.69 -13.17
CA ILE A 81 -5.25 28.16 -11.77
C ILE A 81 -6.10 27.26 -10.85
N ALA A 82 -7.06 26.50 -11.37
CA ALA A 82 -7.94 25.69 -10.54
C ALA A 82 -7.21 24.44 -9.98
N PRO A 83 -7.36 24.12 -8.69
CA PRO A 83 -6.76 22.92 -8.09
C PRO A 83 -7.39 21.64 -8.66
N VAL A 84 -6.64 20.55 -8.62
CA VAL A 84 -7.13 19.24 -9.02
C VAL A 84 -7.89 18.62 -7.86
N ILE A 85 -9.15 18.27 -8.08
CA ILE A 85 -9.97 17.59 -7.09
C ILE A 85 -9.75 16.08 -7.23
N VAL A 86 -9.43 15.43 -6.11
CA VAL A 86 -9.18 13.98 -6.04
C VAL A 86 -10.02 13.39 -4.91
N GLU A 87 -10.58 12.20 -5.15
CA GLU A 87 -11.31 11.45 -4.13
C GLU A 87 -10.45 11.28 -2.86
N LYS A 88 -11.03 11.57 -1.70
CA LYS A 88 -10.35 11.52 -0.41
C LYS A 88 -9.62 10.22 -0.11
N ASN A 89 -10.18 9.06 -0.44
CA ASN A 89 -9.53 7.78 -0.17
C ASN A 89 -8.25 7.64 -1.01
N LYS A 90 -8.36 7.89 -2.32
CA LYS A 90 -7.23 7.86 -3.23
C LYS A 90 -6.15 8.87 -2.85
N GLY A 91 -6.55 10.09 -2.51
CA GLY A 91 -5.59 11.11 -2.09
C GLY A 91 -4.82 10.74 -0.83
N LYS A 92 -5.48 10.09 0.14
CA LYS A 92 -4.81 9.56 1.34
C LYS A 92 -3.82 8.44 1.02
N GLU A 93 -4.14 7.56 0.08
CA GLU A 93 -3.22 6.51 -0.36
C GLU A 93 -1.98 7.10 -1.02
N ILE A 94 -2.15 8.12 -1.86
CA ILE A 94 -1.03 8.84 -2.48
C ILE A 94 -0.19 9.54 -1.42
N GLU A 95 -0.81 10.28 -0.49
CA GLU A 95 -0.08 10.92 0.60
C GLU A 95 0.71 9.91 1.44
N ALA A 96 0.12 8.75 1.75
CA ALA A 96 0.80 7.68 2.47
C ALA A 96 2.00 7.11 1.68
N LEU A 97 1.87 6.93 0.36
CA LEU A 97 2.98 6.51 -0.48
C LEU A 97 4.11 7.53 -0.47
N LEU A 98 3.79 8.82 -0.63
CA LEU A 98 4.79 9.89 -0.70
C LEU A 98 5.56 10.04 0.62
N GLN A 99 4.92 9.78 1.77
CA GLN A 99 5.59 9.81 3.07
C GLN A 99 6.58 8.66 3.27
N ILE A 100 6.28 7.48 2.71
CA ILE A 100 7.09 6.27 2.93
C ILE A 100 8.19 6.14 1.87
N HIS A 101 7.88 6.45 0.61
CA HIS A 101 8.80 6.27 -0.51
C HIS A 101 9.60 7.55 -0.74
N THR A 102 10.76 7.67 -0.08
CA THR A 102 11.59 8.89 -0.02
C THR A 102 11.78 9.59 -1.36
N ARG A 103 12.14 8.86 -2.43
CA ARG A 103 12.38 9.46 -3.76
C ARG A 103 11.11 10.08 -4.38
N LEU A 104 9.95 9.46 -4.16
CA LEU A 104 8.68 9.98 -4.65
C LEU A 104 8.23 11.14 -3.76
N GLY A 105 8.40 11.03 -2.44
CA GLY A 105 8.14 12.11 -1.49
C GLY A 105 8.86 13.40 -1.86
N ILE A 106 10.19 13.34 -2.04
CA ILE A 106 11.00 14.49 -2.44
C ILE A 106 10.50 15.10 -3.76
N ARG A 107 10.10 14.25 -4.72
CA ARG A 107 9.70 14.72 -6.05
C ARG A 107 8.31 15.35 -6.07
N TYR A 108 7.36 14.80 -5.32
CA TYR A 108 5.93 15.09 -5.53
C TYR A 108 5.24 15.72 -4.33
N TRP A 109 5.77 15.61 -3.10
CA TRP A 109 5.03 16.01 -1.90
C TRP A 109 4.58 17.47 -1.92
N GLU A 110 5.51 18.40 -2.11
CA GLU A 110 5.19 19.82 -2.13
C GLU A 110 4.26 20.20 -3.28
N ILE A 111 4.47 19.60 -4.47
CA ILE A 111 3.62 19.81 -5.64
C ILE A 111 2.21 19.31 -5.37
N TRP A 112 2.08 18.13 -4.75
CA TRP A 112 0.81 17.53 -4.39
C TRP A 112 0.02 18.43 -3.43
N LYS A 113 0.64 18.88 -2.33
CA LYS A 113 -0.01 19.74 -1.34
C LYS A 113 -0.45 21.10 -1.91
N ALA A 114 0.29 21.64 -2.86
CA ALA A 114 -0.03 22.93 -3.48
C ALA A 114 -1.17 22.84 -4.52
N ASN A 115 -1.33 21.68 -5.18
CA ASN A 115 -2.17 21.58 -6.37
C ASN A 115 -3.42 20.72 -6.19
N VAL A 116 -3.53 19.92 -5.13
CA VAL A 116 -4.61 18.94 -4.97
C VAL A 116 -5.50 19.25 -3.76
N ILE A 117 -6.82 19.15 -3.96
CA ILE A 117 -7.84 19.19 -2.90
C ILE A 117 -8.49 17.81 -2.80
N LEU A 118 -8.67 17.33 -1.57
CA LEU A 118 -9.30 16.06 -1.25
C LEU A 118 -10.77 16.26 -0.92
N GLU A 119 -11.67 15.61 -1.66
CA GLU A 119 -13.12 15.64 -1.44
C GLU A 119 -13.63 14.27 -0.96
#